data_AF-A0A9P7CXF1-F1
#
_entry.id   AF-A0A9P7CXF1-F1
#
_cell.length_a   1.000
_cell.length_b   1.000
_cell.length_c   1.000
_cell.angle_alpha   90.00
_cell.angle_beta   90.00
_cell.angle_gamma   90.00
#
_symmetry.space_group_name_H-M   'P 1'
#
loop_
_entity.id
_entity.type
_entity.pdbx_description
1 polymer ?
#
loop_
_entity_poly.entity_id
_entity_poly.type
_entity_poly.pdbx_seq_one_letter_code
_entity_poly.pdbx_strand_id
1 'polypeptide(L)'
;MYAGALRDNAVERYAMFLTSLELTADVNECRLALTRAREHGLDVHKVAVVTAERTIDRAFELLPQMKGPLPSVIALQATPSDVELLLLRSIEWTTFEDGTHDTALEQATVILRYFLGAGRVSLAKNLVEMLPRELASIDQPEERATEYLHYRQFFAIWDSLDRVVECQSLKVSIMNRDTRAAWLSDYTGLIDHAYDAVVKLLTSDWMMPDETGDRHSYELTRVRQIYVPELILRLHVMLYASREYVPENLKRALELANIVADSRYKLYDDFLHLDGRRLGEYLDAVRRATIAGLEGGGSDPFKIILS
;
A
#
# COMPACT_ATOMS: atom_id res chain seq x y z
N MET A 1 35.53 -29.18 8.16
CA MET A 1 34.41 -29.12 9.12
C MET A 1 34.62 -28.06 10.20
N TYR A 2 35.73 -28.06 10.96
CA TYR A 2 35.96 -27.07 12.05
C TYR A 2 36.14 -25.61 11.61
N ALA A 3 36.88 -25.34 10.52
CA ALA A 3 37.10 -23.98 10.04
C ALA A 3 35.83 -23.30 9.49
N GLY A 4 34.87 -24.08 8.98
CA GLY A 4 33.54 -23.60 8.58
C GLY A 4 32.70 -23.17 9.78
N ALA A 5 32.65 -24.01 10.83
CA ALA A 5 31.91 -23.70 12.06
C ALA A 5 32.46 -22.47 12.82
N LEU A 6 33.76 -22.21 12.76
CA LEU A 6 34.37 -21.00 13.31
C LEU A 6 33.96 -19.73 12.53
N ARG A 7 33.84 -19.82 11.21
CA ARG A 7 33.39 -18.70 10.36
C ARG A 7 31.90 -18.44 10.52
N ASP A 8 31.07 -19.49 10.56
CA ASP A 8 29.63 -19.35 10.79
C ASP A 8 29.34 -18.72 12.16
N ASN A 9 30.06 -19.13 13.20
CA ASN A 9 29.95 -18.52 14.53
C ASN A 9 30.41 -17.05 14.54
N ALA A 10 31.36 -16.66 13.68
CA ALA A 10 31.79 -15.27 13.56
C ALA A 10 30.73 -14.40 12.88
N VAL A 11 30.06 -14.91 11.85
CA VAL A 11 28.92 -14.24 11.19
C VAL A 11 27.78 -14.02 12.18
N GLU A 12 27.38 -15.06 12.90
CA GLU A 12 26.30 -14.98 13.89
C GLU A 12 26.58 -13.95 15.00
N ARG A 13 27.80 -13.94 15.54
CA ARG A 13 28.21 -12.98 16.58
C ARG A 13 28.25 -11.55 16.06
N TYR A 14 28.75 -11.35 14.84
CA TYR A 14 28.81 -10.02 14.25
C TYR A 14 27.40 -9.51 13.93
N ALA A 15 26.53 -10.34 13.37
CA ALA A 15 25.13 -10.01 13.14
C ALA A 15 24.38 -9.70 14.44
N MET A 16 24.66 -10.43 15.52
CA MET A 16 24.10 -10.14 16.85
C MET A 16 24.55 -8.76 17.36
N PHE A 17 25.83 -8.40 17.17
CA PHE A 17 26.33 -7.07 17.49
C PHE A 17 25.62 -5.97 16.66
N LEU A 18 25.48 -6.17 15.34
CA LEU A 18 24.80 -5.20 14.48
C LEU A 18 23.33 -5.02 14.86
N THR A 19 22.64 -6.13 15.17
CA THR A 19 21.25 -6.10 15.64
C THR A 19 21.12 -5.28 16.93
N SER A 20 22.12 -5.33 17.82
CA SER A 20 22.12 -4.58 19.08
C SER A 20 22.31 -3.06 18.93
N LEU A 21 22.65 -2.59 17.73
CA LEU A 21 22.71 -1.15 17.44
C LEU A 21 21.31 -0.53 17.32
N GLU A 22 20.28 -1.34 17.04
CA GLU A 22 18.89 -0.91 16.91
C GLU A 22 18.75 0.35 16.02
N LEU A 23 18.11 1.41 16.52
CA LEU A 23 17.93 2.67 15.81
C LEU A 23 19.12 3.64 15.93
N THR A 24 20.15 3.30 16.69
CA THR A 24 21.27 4.23 16.92
C THR A 24 22.17 4.37 15.70
N ALA A 25 22.25 3.35 14.87
CA ALA A 25 23.00 3.39 13.62
C ALA A 25 22.16 3.94 12.48
N ASP A 26 22.67 4.88 11.68
CA ASP A 26 22.02 5.35 10.46
C ASP A 26 22.36 4.47 9.23
N VAL A 27 21.77 4.77 8.06
CA VAL A 27 22.03 4.00 6.83
C VAL A 27 23.51 3.98 6.42
N ASN A 28 24.26 5.05 6.69
CA ASN A 28 25.68 5.13 6.37
C ASN A 28 26.51 4.28 7.33
N GLU A 29 26.12 4.25 8.61
CA GLU A 29 26.73 3.40 9.61
C GLU A 29 26.46 1.92 9.35
N CYS A 30 25.24 1.55 8.91
CA CYS A 30 24.91 0.21 8.44
C CYS A 30 25.84 -0.22 7.30
N ARG A 31 26.00 0.64 6.29
CA ARG A 31 26.90 0.40 5.14
C ARG A 31 28.36 0.26 5.54
N LEU A 32 28.82 1.12 6.43
CA LEU A 32 30.19 1.09 6.96
C LEU A 32 30.44 -0.19 7.74
N ALA A 33 29.48 -0.66 8.54
CA ALA A 33 29.58 -1.90 9.27
C ALA A 33 29.68 -3.12 8.34
N LEU A 34 28.87 -3.18 7.27
CA LEU A 34 28.96 -4.24 6.26
C LEU A 34 30.29 -4.21 5.49
N THR A 35 30.82 -3.02 5.22
CA THR A 35 32.15 -2.87 4.59
C THR A 35 33.26 -3.36 5.53
N ARG A 36 33.18 -3.07 6.83
CA ARG A 36 34.13 -3.61 7.82
C ARG A 36 34.06 -5.13 7.92
N ALA A 37 32.87 -5.73 7.86
CA ALA A 37 32.73 -7.19 7.77
C ALA A 37 33.54 -7.77 6.60
N ARG A 38 33.47 -7.13 5.42
CA ARG A 38 34.28 -7.51 4.24
C ARG A 38 35.77 -7.44 4.52
N GLU A 39 36.24 -6.34 5.10
CA GLU A 39 37.66 -6.10 5.42
C GLU A 39 38.21 -7.17 6.38
N HIS A 40 37.37 -7.69 7.26
CA HIS A 40 37.70 -8.76 8.19
C HIS A 40 37.44 -10.18 7.62
N GLY A 41 37.11 -10.30 6.33
CA GLY A 41 36.93 -11.58 5.65
C GLY A 41 35.66 -12.34 6.03
N LEU A 42 34.64 -11.64 6.55
CA LEU A 42 33.31 -12.20 6.78
C LEU A 42 32.50 -12.19 5.47
N ASP A 43 31.57 -13.13 5.36
CA ASP A 43 30.59 -13.15 4.28
C ASP A 43 29.56 -12.04 4.52
N VAL A 44 29.69 -10.96 3.75
CA VAL A 44 28.86 -9.75 3.90
C VAL A 44 27.39 -10.05 3.60
N HIS A 45 27.10 -10.86 2.58
CA HIS A 45 25.72 -11.20 2.24
C HIS A 45 25.08 -11.97 3.39
N LYS A 46 25.78 -12.96 3.95
CA LYS A 46 25.27 -13.74 5.09
C LYS A 46 25.11 -12.87 6.34
N VAL A 47 26.06 -11.98 6.63
CA VAL A 47 25.96 -11.02 7.75
C VAL A 47 24.73 -10.13 7.57
N ALA A 48 24.52 -9.56 6.39
CA ALA A 48 23.40 -8.69 6.09
C ALA A 48 22.06 -9.41 6.29
N VAL A 49 21.91 -10.60 5.69
CA VAL A 49 20.69 -11.42 5.80
C VAL A 49 20.39 -11.78 7.26
N VAL A 50 21.35 -12.33 7.98
CA VAL A 50 21.15 -12.75 9.39
C VAL A 50 20.85 -11.55 10.29
N THR A 51 21.47 -10.39 10.04
CA THR A 51 21.19 -9.16 10.80
C THR A 51 19.75 -8.67 10.55
N ALA A 52 19.31 -8.67 9.28
CA ALA A 52 17.98 -8.28 8.90
C ALA A 52 16.92 -9.21 9.51
N GLU A 53 17.08 -10.53 9.36
CA GLU A 53 16.18 -11.54 9.92
C GLU A 53 16.03 -11.39 11.45
N ARG A 54 17.15 -11.27 12.17
CA ARG A 54 17.13 -11.05 13.63
C ARG A 54 16.42 -9.76 14.01
N THR A 55 16.61 -8.68 13.25
CA THR A 55 15.95 -7.40 13.49
C THR A 55 14.45 -7.49 13.27
N ILE A 56 14.02 -8.17 12.19
CA ILE A 56 12.62 -8.41 11.84
C ILE A 56 11.94 -9.27 12.92
N ASP A 57 12.55 -10.39 13.29
CA ASP A 57 12.03 -11.30 14.32
C ASP A 57 11.85 -10.55 15.64
N ARG A 58 12.88 -9.79 16.04
CA ARG A 58 12.83 -8.99 17.26
C ARG A 58 11.72 -7.93 17.24
N ALA A 59 11.52 -7.28 16.09
CA ALA A 59 10.44 -6.32 15.96
C ALA A 59 9.07 -7.02 16.04
N PHE A 60 8.87 -8.17 15.38
CA PHE A 60 7.61 -8.91 15.43
C PHE A 60 7.29 -9.53 16.79
N GLU A 61 8.28 -9.80 17.64
CA GLU A 61 8.06 -10.17 19.05
C GLU A 61 7.38 -9.05 19.86
N LEU A 62 7.69 -7.80 19.52
CA LEU A 62 7.25 -6.62 20.27
C LEU A 62 6.01 -5.96 19.66
N LEU A 63 5.83 -6.11 18.36
CA LEU A 63 4.75 -5.50 17.60
C LEU A 63 3.40 -6.19 17.88
N PRO A 64 2.29 -5.43 17.89
CA PRO A 64 0.96 -6.02 18.01
C PRO A 64 0.66 -7.00 16.87
N GLN A 65 0.03 -8.13 17.20
CA GLN A 65 -0.47 -9.06 16.20
C GLN A 65 -1.61 -8.44 15.40
N MET A 66 -1.67 -8.71 14.09
CA MET A 66 -2.73 -8.25 13.18
C MET A 66 -4.03 -9.04 13.37
N LYS A 67 -4.63 -8.93 14.56
CA LYS A 67 -5.89 -9.58 14.93
C LYS A 67 -6.89 -8.55 15.45
N GLY A 68 -8.17 -8.84 15.28
CA GLY A 68 -9.26 -7.98 15.74
C GLY A 68 -9.72 -6.96 14.69
N PRO A 69 -10.36 -5.85 15.12
CA PRO A 69 -11.03 -4.92 14.21
C PRO A 69 -10.06 -4.33 13.19
N LEU A 70 -10.60 -3.90 12.05
CA LEU A 70 -9.79 -3.25 11.02
C LEU A 70 -9.42 -1.82 11.48
N PRO A 71 -8.19 -1.38 11.23
CA PRO A 71 -7.78 -0.01 11.51
C PRO A 71 -8.54 0.98 10.61
N SER A 72 -8.76 2.19 11.10
CA SER A 72 -9.20 3.30 10.26
C SER A 72 -8.00 3.90 9.53
N VAL A 73 -8.10 4.02 8.20
CA VAL A 73 -7.07 4.63 7.35
C VAL A 73 -7.37 6.09 6.97
N ILE A 74 -8.55 6.59 7.35
CA ILE A 74 -8.98 7.97 7.13
C ILE A 74 -8.46 8.89 8.25
N ALA A 75 -8.28 8.34 9.46
CA ALA A 75 -7.78 9.08 10.59
C ALA A 75 -6.30 9.43 10.42
N LEU A 76 -5.87 10.54 11.05
CA LEU A 76 -4.45 10.90 11.14
C LEU A 76 -3.68 9.74 11.79
N GLN A 77 -2.65 9.25 11.09
CA GLN A 77 -1.84 8.16 11.61
C GLN A 77 -1.06 8.64 12.83
N ALA A 78 -1.04 7.82 13.89
CA ALA A 78 -0.19 8.08 15.04
C ALA A 78 1.28 8.13 14.59
N THR A 79 2.13 8.83 15.34
CA THR A 79 3.57 8.81 15.11
C THR A 79 4.08 7.36 15.12
N PRO A 80 5.03 7.00 14.23
CA PRO A 80 5.68 5.70 14.28
C PRO A 80 6.34 5.47 15.65
N SER A 81 6.18 4.27 16.19
CA SER A 81 6.94 3.82 17.36
C SER A 81 8.35 3.41 16.95
N ASP A 82 9.26 3.38 17.92
CA ASP A 82 10.66 2.95 17.69
C ASP A 82 10.72 1.52 17.13
N VAL A 83 9.83 0.63 17.56
CA VAL A 83 9.79 -0.75 17.06
C VAL A 83 9.33 -0.82 15.59
N GLU A 84 8.40 0.04 15.18
CA GLU A 84 7.99 0.12 13.77
C GLU A 84 9.07 0.74 12.88
N LEU A 85 9.79 1.74 13.40
CA LEU A 85 10.96 2.28 12.72
C LEU A 85 12.07 1.23 12.61
N LEU A 86 12.25 0.40 13.64
CA LEU A 86 13.22 -0.70 13.62
C LEU A 86 12.86 -1.73 12.54
N LEU A 87 11.58 -2.11 12.44
CA LEU A 87 11.08 -2.99 11.38
C LEU A 87 11.26 -2.36 9.99
N LEU A 88 10.95 -1.07 9.83
CA LEU A 88 11.12 -0.37 8.56
C LEU A 88 12.60 -0.41 8.12
N ARG A 89 13.51 -0.09 9.05
CA ARG A 89 14.94 0.05 8.77
C ARG A 89 15.69 -1.27 8.65
N SER A 90 15.09 -2.40 9.04
CA SER A 90 15.73 -3.71 8.85
C SER A 90 16.03 -4.01 7.37
N ILE A 91 15.28 -3.40 6.45
CA ILE A 91 15.48 -3.55 5.00
C ILE A 91 16.82 -3.00 4.53
N GLU A 92 17.37 -2.00 5.23
CA GLU A 92 18.63 -1.32 4.86
C GLU A 92 19.81 -2.30 4.79
N TRP A 93 19.76 -3.37 5.60
CA TRP A 93 20.79 -4.41 5.63
C TRP A 93 20.85 -5.21 4.32
N THR A 94 19.70 -5.57 3.75
CA THR A 94 19.61 -6.44 2.56
C THR A 94 19.53 -5.66 1.23
N THR A 95 19.32 -4.35 1.28
CA THR A 95 19.37 -3.49 0.09
C THR A 95 20.77 -2.92 -0.17
N PHE A 96 21.78 -3.38 0.57
CA PHE A 96 23.14 -2.90 0.44
C PHE A 96 23.80 -3.31 -0.87
N GLU A 97 23.61 -4.57 -1.29
CA GLU A 97 24.22 -5.14 -2.49
C GLU A 97 23.23 -5.99 -3.27
N ASP A 98 23.40 -6.02 -4.60
CA ASP A 98 22.54 -6.76 -5.51
C ASP A 98 22.41 -8.25 -5.15
N GLY A 99 23.47 -8.83 -4.58
CA GLY A 99 23.51 -10.22 -4.15
C GLY A 99 22.52 -10.60 -3.04
N THR A 100 21.92 -9.62 -2.36
CA THR A 100 20.90 -9.85 -1.31
C THR A 100 19.51 -9.37 -1.71
N HIS A 101 19.29 -8.94 -2.95
CA HIS A 101 18.01 -8.40 -3.40
C HIS A 101 16.86 -9.42 -3.36
N ASP A 102 17.13 -10.71 -3.60
CA ASP A 102 16.11 -11.77 -3.49
C ASP A 102 15.56 -11.85 -2.05
N THR A 103 16.45 -11.75 -1.05
CA THR A 103 16.06 -11.70 0.36
C THR A 103 15.41 -10.37 0.71
N ALA A 104 15.90 -9.25 0.18
CA ALA A 104 15.28 -7.95 0.38
C ALA A 104 13.84 -7.92 -0.13
N LEU A 105 13.58 -8.53 -1.29
CA LEU A 105 12.23 -8.68 -1.85
C LEU A 105 11.32 -9.49 -0.90
N GLU A 106 11.82 -10.62 -0.39
CA GLU A 106 11.09 -11.44 0.58
C GLU A 106 10.72 -10.64 1.83
N GLN A 107 11.71 -10.02 2.45
CA GLN A 107 11.52 -9.22 3.66
C GLN A 107 10.61 -8.01 3.42
N ALA A 108 10.74 -7.33 2.29
CA ALA A 108 9.88 -6.21 1.91
C ALA A 108 8.41 -6.62 1.85
N THR A 109 8.08 -7.76 1.21
CA THR A 109 6.68 -8.22 1.15
C THR A 109 6.12 -8.54 2.54
N VAL A 110 6.92 -9.15 3.42
CA VAL A 110 6.53 -9.43 4.82
C VAL A 110 6.24 -8.13 5.58
N ILE A 111 7.14 -7.14 5.48
CA ILE A 111 7.00 -5.87 6.19
C ILE A 111 5.82 -5.05 5.62
N LEU A 112 5.64 -5.05 4.30
CA LEU A 112 4.52 -4.37 3.62
C LEU A 112 3.16 -4.95 4.04
N ARG A 113 3.02 -6.29 4.07
CA ARG A 113 1.82 -6.95 4.61
C ARG A 113 1.53 -6.48 6.03
N TYR A 114 2.55 -6.42 6.89
CA TYR A 114 2.39 -5.96 8.25
C TYR A 114 1.90 -4.50 8.33
N PHE A 115 2.63 -3.57 7.72
CA PHE A 115 2.29 -2.16 7.81
C PHE A 115 0.91 -1.86 7.22
N LEU A 116 0.56 -2.43 6.07
CA LEU A 116 -0.76 -2.25 5.48
C LEU A 116 -1.85 -2.93 6.32
N GLY A 117 -1.63 -4.15 6.81
CA GLY A 117 -2.57 -4.85 7.69
C GLY A 117 -2.79 -4.17 9.05
N ALA A 118 -1.82 -3.37 9.50
CA ALA A 118 -1.90 -2.50 10.68
C ALA A 118 -2.42 -1.08 10.36
N GLY A 119 -2.71 -0.77 9.09
CA GLY A 119 -3.20 0.55 8.65
C GLY A 119 -2.11 1.62 8.58
N ARG A 120 -0.83 1.27 8.71
CA ARG A 120 0.34 2.15 8.67
C ARG A 120 0.78 2.50 7.24
N VAL A 121 -0.12 3.06 6.44
CA VAL A 121 0.10 3.40 5.02
C VAL A 121 1.34 4.27 4.79
N SER A 122 1.63 5.22 5.69
CA SER A 122 2.79 6.11 5.54
C SER A 122 4.11 5.38 5.72
N LEU A 123 4.17 4.40 6.64
CA LEU A 123 5.36 3.56 6.83
C LEU A 123 5.54 2.59 5.66
N ALA A 124 4.44 1.99 5.18
CA ALA A 124 4.48 1.13 4.00
C ALA A 124 4.93 1.91 2.74
N LYS A 125 4.48 3.16 2.57
CA LYS A 125 4.94 4.04 1.49
C LYS A 125 6.43 4.34 1.60
N ASN A 126 6.88 4.73 2.79
CA ASN A 126 8.30 4.98 3.06
C ASN A 126 9.16 3.75 2.72
N LEU A 127 8.72 2.55 3.12
CA LEU A 127 9.41 1.31 2.74
C LEU A 127 9.55 1.18 1.22
N VAL A 128 8.47 1.35 0.45
CA VAL A 128 8.52 1.27 -1.02
C VAL A 128 9.49 2.30 -1.62
N GLU A 129 9.56 3.51 -1.05
CA GLU A 129 10.49 4.56 -1.48
C GLU A 129 11.96 4.24 -1.15
N MET A 130 12.21 3.48 -0.08
CA MET A 130 13.56 3.02 0.30
C MET A 130 14.07 1.86 -0.57
N LEU A 131 13.18 1.11 -1.23
CA LEU A 131 13.56 -0.09 -1.98
C LEU A 131 14.30 0.26 -3.31
N PRO A 132 15.35 -0.49 -3.65
CA PRO A 132 16.02 -0.36 -4.95
C PRO A 132 15.05 -0.66 -6.10
N ARG A 133 15.22 0.03 -7.23
CA ARG A 133 14.34 -0.13 -8.41
C ARG A 133 14.53 -1.51 -9.06
N GLU A 134 15.71 -2.08 -8.86
CA GLU A 134 16.17 -3.35 -9.38
C GLU A 134 15.32 -4.51 -8.85
N LEU A 135 14.70 -4.38 -7.68
CA LEU A 135 13.78 -5.40 -7.13
C LEU A 135 12.58 -5.65 -8.06
N ALA A 136 12.19 -4.66 -8.87
CA ALA A 136 11.08 -4.83 -9.81
C ALA A 136 11.44 -5.65 -11.05
N SER A 137 12.74 -5.93 -11.26
CA SER A 137 13.23 -6.78 -12.33
C SER A 137 13.34 -8.24 -11.92
N ILE A 138 13.14 -8.56 -10.64
CA ILE A 138 13.13 -9.94 -10.13
C ILE A 138 11.81 -10.59 -10.54
N ASP A 139 11.90 -11.74 -11.20
CA ASP A 139 10.75 -12.50 -11.71
C ASP A 139 10.54 -13.83 -10.95
N GLN A 140 11.46 -14.22 -10.07
CA GLN A 140 11.40 -15.47 -9.31
C GLN A 140 11.65 -15.26 -7.80
N PRO A 141 10.89 -15.93 -6.92
CA PRO A 141 9.67 -16.70 -7.24
C PRO A 141 8.53 -15.79 -7.70
N GLU A 142 7.77 -16.23 -8.72
CA GLU A 142 6.75 -15.44 -9.41
C GLU A 142 5.69 -14.85 -8.47
N GLU A 143 5.22 -15.63 -7.50
CA GLU A 143 4.22 -15.20 -6.50
C GLU A 143 4.68 -13.95 -5.75
N ARG A 144 5.95 -13.94 -5.32
CA ARG A 144 6.54 -12.84 -4.55
C ARG A 144 6.84 -11.62 -5.41
N ALA A 145 7.35 -11.84 -6.62
CA ALA A 145 7.55 -10.76 -7.59
C ALA A 145 6.22 -10.06 -7.91
N THR A 146 5.17 -10.86 -8.14
CA THR A 146 3.81 -10.37 -8.39
C THR A 146 3.25 -9.60 -7.20
N GLU A 147 3.38 -10.13 -5.97
CA GLU A 147 2.94 -9.43 -4.77
C GLU A 147 3.64 -8.07 -4.60
N TYR A 148 4.95 -8.01 -4.85
CA TYR A 148 5.67 -6.75 -4.81
C TYR A 148 5.17 -5.74 -5.84
N LEU A 149 4.91 -6.18 -7.07
CA LEU A 149 4.33 -5.33 -8.11
C LEU A 149 2.92 -4.83 -7.72
N HIS A 150 2.13 -5.65 -7.02
CA HIS A 150 0.84 -5.24 -6.47
C HIS A 150 0.97 -4.09 -5.46
N TYR A 151 1.98 -4.10 -4.57
CA TYR A 151 2.24 -2.97 -3.67
C TYR A 151 2.62 -1.71 -4.43
N ARG A 152 3.49 -1.82 -5.45
CA ARG A 152 3.89 -0.67 -6.27
C ARG A 152 2.70 -0.07 -7.02
N GLN A 153 1.86 -0.92 -7.61
CA GLN A 153 0.63 -0.49 -8.28
C GLN A 153 -0.31 0.22 -7.30
N PHE A 154 -0.50 -0.33 -6.10
CA PHE A 154 -1.31 0.26 -5.05
C PHE A 154 -0.83 1.67 -4.69
N PHE A 155 0.46 1.87 -4.43
CA PHE A 155 0.99 3.20 -4.08
C PHE A 155 0.95 4.20 -5.25
N ALA A 156 1.15 3.73 -6.49
CA ALA A 156 0.95 4.59 -7.66
C ALA A 156 -0.50 5.10 -7.77
N ILE A 157 -1.48 4.26 -7.46
CA ILE A 157 -2.90 4.64 -7.39
C ILE A 157 -3.16 5.57 -6.21
N TRP A 158 -2.59 5.27 -5.04
CA TRP A 158 -2.72 6.08 -3.84
C TRP A 158 -2.26 7.53 -4.09
N ASP A 159 -1.08 7.68 -4.71
CA ASP A 159 -0.52 8.97 -5.07
C ASP A 159 -1.32 9.69 -6.16
N SER A 160 -1.88 8.94 -7.12
CA SER A 160 -2.79 9.49 -8.13
C SER A 160 -4.03 10.13 -7.50
N LEU A 161 -4.62 9.47 -6.50
CA LEU A 161 -5.76 10.00 -5.75
C LEU A 161 -5.38 11.26 -4.96
N ASP A 162 -4.23 11.26 -4.28
CA ASP A 162 -3.77 12.41 -3.51
C ASP A 162 -3.49 13.62 -4.44
N ARG A 163 -2.92 13.40 -5.64
CA ARG A 163 -2.72 14.45 -6.66
C ARG A 163 -4.03 15.10 -7.12
N VAL A 164 -5.12 14.35 -7.22
CA VAL A 164 -6.44 14.92 -7.55
C VAL A 164 -6.91 15.85 -6.43
N VAL A 165 -6.74 15.44 -5.17
CA VAL A 165 -7.11 16.24 -3.99
C VAL A 165 -6.27 17.52 -3.93
N GLU A 166 -4.96 17.42 -4.15
CA GLU A 166 -4.06 18.57 -4.25
C GLU A 166 -4.51 19.52 -5.37
N CYS A 167 -4.77 19.02 -6.57
CA CYS A 167 -5.26 19.82 -7.70
C CYS A 167 -6.59 20.52 -7.37
N GLN A 168 -7.52 19.83 -6.71
CA GLN A 168 -8.77 20.40 -6.26
C GLN A 168 -8.55 21.56 -5.27
N SER A 169 -7.58 21.42 -4.37
CA SER A 169 -7.26 22.44 -3.34
C SER A 169 -6.67 23.73 -3.92
N LEU A 170 -6.04 23.66 -5.10
CA LEU A 170 -5.49 24.82 -5.81
C LEU A 170 -6.56 25.74 -6.41
N LYS A 171 -7.84 25.35 -6.35
CA LYS A 171 -8.93 26.19 -6.82
C LYS A 171 -9.05 27.46 -5.94
N VAL A 172 -8.63 28.59 -6.49
CA VAL A 172 -8.80 29.91 -5.86
C VAL A 172 -10.13 30.54 -6.26
N SER A 173 -10.74 31.32 -5.37
CA SER A 173 -12.03 32.01 -5.61
C SER A 173 -12.00 33.00 -6.78
N ILE A 174 -10.83 33.55 -7.11
CA ILE A 174 -10.62 34.48 -8.21
C ILE A 174 -9.51 33.92 -9.11
N MET A 175 -9.90 33.16 -10.13
CA MET A 175 -9.02 32.75 -11.23
C MET A 175 -9.42 33.52 -12.49
N ASN A 176 -8.45 33.96 -13.28
CA ASN A 176 -8.73 34.45 -14.63
C ASN A 176 -9.25 33.29 -15.51
N ARG A 177 -9.86 33.64 -16.65
CA ARG A 177 -10.52 32.66 -17.54
C ARG A 177 -9.57 31.56 -18.02
N ASP A 178 -8.35 31.91 -18.40
CA ASP A 178 -7.39 30.98 -18.99
C ASP A 178 -6.81 30.03 -17.92
N THR A 179 -6.48 30.56 -16.75
CA THR A 179 -6.05 29.75 -15.59
C THR A 179 -7.15 28.80 -15.13
N ARG A 180 -8.42 29.23 -15.14
CA ARG A 180 -9.54 28.35 -14.81
C ARG A 180 -9.73 27.24 -15.83
N ALA A 181 -9.56 27.53 -17.12
CA ALA A 181 -9.65 26.53 -18.18
C ALA A 181 -8.53 25.49 -18.08
N ALA A 182 -7.28 25.94 -17.83
CA ALA A 182 -6.14 25.05 -17.62
C ALA A 182 -6.33 24.15 -16.39
N TRP A 183 -6.70 24.75 -15.24
CA TRP A 183 -7.01 23.98 -14.03
C TRP A 183 -8.09 22.94 -14.25
N LEU A 184 -9.17 23.29 -14.95
CA LEU A 184 -10.27 22.35 -15.22
C LEU A 184 -9.82 21.19 -16.11
N SER A 185 -8.99 21.47 -17.12
CA SER A 185 -8.39 20.45 -17.98
C SER A 185 -7.52 19.49 -17.17
N ASP A 186 -6.63 20.02 -16.33
CA ASP A 186 -5.74 19.23 -15.49
C ASP A 186 -6.52 18.39 -14.47
N TYR A 187 -7.51 19.01 -13.80
CA TYR A 187 -8.37 18.34 -12.82
C TYR A 187 -9.14 17.19 -13.45
N THR A 188 -9.73 17.40 -14.64
CA THR A 188 -10.45 16.36 -15.37
C THR A 188 -9.53 15.21 -15.76
N GLY A 189 -8.36 15.50 -16.32
CA GLY A 189 -7.39 14.49 -16.72
C GLY A 189 -6.85 13.67 -15.54
N LEU A 190 -6.64 14.30 -14.38
CA LEU A 190 -6.23 13.59 -13.17
C LEU A 190 -7.34 12.66 -12.65
N ILE A 191 -8.60 13.09 -12.69
CA ILE A 191 -9.74 12.23 -12.29
C ILE A 191 -9.88 11.04 -13.23
N ASP A 192 -9.82 11.26 -14.55
CA ASP A 192 -9.90 10.18 -15.54
C ASP A 192 -8.79 9.14 -15.29
N HIS A 193 -7.55 9.60 -15.08
CA HIS A 193 -6.43 8.72 -14.78
C HIS A 193 -6.62 7.95 -13.47
N ALA A 194 -7.07 8.61 -12.41
CA ALA A 194 -7.35 7.97 -11.12
C ALA A 194 -8.48 6.94 -11.22
N TYR A 195 -9.56 7.26 -11.94
CA TYR A 195 -10.67 6.36 -12.21
C TYR A 195 -10.21 5.10 -12.92
N ASP A 196 -9.52 5.25 -14.06
CA ASP A 196 -9.04 4.12 -14.85
C ASP A 196 -8.08 3.22 -14.06
N ALA A 197 -7.17 3.83 -13.30
CA ALA A 197 -6.19 3.10 -12.52
C ALA A 197 -6.83 2.31 -11.36
N VAL A 198 -7.76 2.93 -10.62
CA VAL A 198 -8.50 2.27 -9.53
C VAL A 198 -9.38 1.15 -10.08
N VAL A 199 -10.19 1.42 -11.12
CA VAL A 199 -11.07 0.41 -11.72
C VAL A 199 -10.25 -0.77 -12.24
N LYS A 200 -9.13 -0.51 -12.94
CA LYS A 200 -8.24 -1.56 -13.40
C LYS A 200 -7.75 -2.45 -12.25
N LEU A 201 -7.32 -1.86 -11.14
CA LEU A 201 -6.90 -2.63 -9.95
C LEU A 201 -8.07 -3.46 -9.38
N LEU A 202 -9.25 -2.86 -9.21
CA LEU A 202 -10.44 -3.52 -8.66
C LEU A 202 -10.95 -4.68 -9.53
N THR A 203 -10.70 -4.62 -10.83
CA THR A 203 -11.09 -5.68 -11.79
C THR A 203 -9.98 -6.68 -12.10
N SER A 204 -8.88 -6.63 -11.36
CA SER A 204 -7.72 -7.53 -11.49
C SER A 204 -7.58 -8.45 -10.27
N ASP A 205 -6.66 -9.42 -10.33
CA ASP A 205 -6.36 -10.35 -9.23
C ASP A 205 -5.47 -9.74 -8.14
N TRP A 206 -5.59 -8.43 -7.89
CA TRP A 206 -4.74 -7.68 -6.97
C TRP A 206 -4.78 -8.26 -5.56
N MET A 207 -3.66 -8.81 -5.08
CA MET A 207 -3.53 -9.41 -3.74
C MET A 207 -4.62 -10.44 -3.41
N MET A 208 -5.15 -11.15 -4.40
CA MET A 208 -6.09 -12.23 -4.15
C MET A 208 -5.39 -13.35 -3.37
N PRO A 209 -5.93 -13.79 -2.22
CA PRO A 209 -5.32 -14.84 -1.43
C PRO A 209 -5.51 -16.21 -2.11
N ASP A 210 -4.54 -17.10 -1.94
CA ASP A 210 -4.68 -18.49 -2.36
C ASP A 210 -5.65 -19.25 -1.43
N GLU A 211 -6.29 -20.29 -1.97
CA GLU A 211 -7.26 -21.12 -1.25
C GLU A 211 -6.65 -21.99 -0.14
N THR A 212 -5.34 -21.89 0.10
CA THR A 212 -4.60 -22.67 1.12
C THR A 212 -5.06 -22.35 2.54
N GLY A 213 -5.61 -21.14 2.77
CA GLY A 213 -6.07 -20.68 4.09
C GLY A 213 -4.94 -20.50 5.10
N ASP A 214 -3.71 -20.31 4.63
CA ASP A 214 -2.55 -20.10 5.49
C ASP A 214 -2.48 -18.67 6.05
N ARG A 215 -1.41 -18.40 6.81
CA ARG A 215 -1.17 -17.09 7.41
C ARG A 215 -1.06 -15.98 6.35
N HIS A 216 -0.43 -16.27 5.22
CA HIS A 216 -0.22 -15.29 4.15
C HIS A 216 -1.56 -14.91 3.51
N SER A 217 -2.42 -15.90 3.21
CA SER A 217 -3.78 -15.67 2.72
C SER A 217 -4.61 -14.79 3.67
N TYR A 218 -4.49 -15.00 4.99
CA TYR A 218 -5.15 -14.15 5.98
C TYR A 218 -4.62 -12.70 5.98
N GLU A 219 -3.30 -12.53 5.88
CA GLU A 219 -2.66 -11.20 5.84
C GLU A 219 -3.10 -10.41 4.60
N LEU A 220 -3.12 -11.04 3.41
CA LEU A 220 -3.60 -10.43 2.18
C LEU A 220 -5.10 -10.09 2.24
N THR A 221 -5.92 -11.00 2.75
CA THR A 221 -7.36 -10.75 2.96
C THR A 221 -7.57 -9.51 3.83
N ARG A 222 -6.82 -9.39 4.92
CA ARG A 222 -6.90 -8.24 5.83
C ARG A 222 -6.52 -6.94 5.11
N VAL A 223 -5.43 -6.94 4.34
CA VAL A 223 -5.02 -5.77 3.54
C VAL A 223 -6.14 -5.36 2.58
N ARG A 224 -6.72 -6.31 1.83
CA ARG A 224 -7.83 -6.04 0.92
C ARG A 224 -9.04 -5.46 1.62
N GLN A 225 -9.47 -6.04 2.74
CA GLN A 225 -10.61 -5.53 3.53
C GLN A 225 -10.38 -4.12 4.08
N ILE A 226 -9.12 -3.68 4.23
CA ILE A 226 -8.77 -2.31 4.61
C ILE A 226 -8.77 -1.37 3.40
N TYR A 227 -8.18 -1.78 2.28
CA TYR A 227 -7.86 -0.83 1.20
C TYR A 227 -8.81 -0.90 0.00
N VAL A 228 -9.44 -2.03 -0.30
CA VAL A 228 -10.44 -2.12 -1.38
C VAL A 228 -11.64 -1.21 -1.10
N PRO A 229 -12.32 -1.30 0.08
CA PRO A 229 -13.41 -0.38 0.41
C PRO A 229 -12.97 1.08 0.44
N GLU A 230 -11.75 1.36 0.91
CA GLU A 230 -11.21 2.71 0.98
C GLU A 230 -10.99 3.32 -0.40
N LEU A 231 -10.39 2.58 -1.34
CA LEU A 231 -10.18 3.03 -2.71
C LEU A 231 -11.51 3.32 -3.41
N ILE A 232 -12.50 2.46 -3.23
CA ILE A 232 -13.86 2.65 -3.76
C ILE A 232 -14.49 3.92 -3.19
N LEU A 233 -14.43 4.11 -1.86
CA LEU A 233 -14.99 5.28 -1.20
C LEU A 233 -14.30 6.58 -1.62
N ARG A 234 -12.96 6.61 -1.64
CA ARG A 234 -12.17 7.78 -2.09
C ARG A 234 -12.51 8.14 -3.53
N LEU A 235 -12.56 7.16 -4.43
CA LEU A 235 -12.93 7.38 -5.83
C LEU A 235 -14.39 7.87 -5.96
N HIS A 236 -15.33 7.25 -5.26
CA HIS A 236 -16.74 7.65 -5.29
C HIS A 236 -16.93 9.10 -4.85
N VAL A 237 -16.31 9.49 -3.73
CA VAL A 237 -16.39 10.86 -3.21
C VAL A 237 -15.80 11.85 -4.21
N MET A 238 -14.67 11.51 -4.84
CA MET A 238 -14.01 12.32 -5.86
C MET A 238 -14.88 12.51 -7.12
N LEU A 239 -15.45 11.43 -7.64
CA LEU A 239 -16.37 11.47 -8.79
C LEU A 239 -17.63 12.28 -8.47
N TYR A 240 -18.21 12.05 -7.28
CA TYR A 240 -19.38 12.80 -6.84
C TYR A 240 -19.06 14.29 -6.69
N ALA A 241 -17.95 14.68 -6.06
CA ALA A 241 -17.57 16.08 -5.87
C ALA A 241 -17.27 16.81 -7.19
N SER A 242 -16.71 16.10 -8.17
CA SER A 242 -16.35 16.68 -9.47
C SER A 242 -17.52 16.78 -10.46
N ARG A 243 -18.69 16.20 -10.14
CA ARG A 243 -19.89 16.21 -11.01
C ARG A 243 -20.33 17.59 -11.51
N GLU A 244 -20.06 18.64 -10.72
CA GLU A 244 -20.40 20.02 -11.09
C GLU A 244 -19.58 20.53 -12.28
N TYR A 245 -18.40 19.94 -12.51
CA TYR A 245 -17.49 20.28 -13.62
C TYR A 245 -17.53 19.24 -14.72
N VAL A 246 -17.70 17.97 -14.36
CA VAL A 246 -17.73 16.82 -15.26
C VAL A 246 -18.99 16.00 -14.94
N PRO A 247 -20.15 16.34 -15.53
CA PRO A 247 -21.43 15.70 -15.19
C PRO A 247 -21.43 14.18 -15.32
N GLU A 248 -20.65 13.63 -16.26
CA GLU A 248 -20.46 12.20 -16.48
C GLU A 248 -19.92 11.46 -15.24
N ASN A 249 -19.18 12.15 -14.37
CA ASN A 249 -18.64 11.53 -13.16
C ASN A 249 -19.73 11.08 -12.19
N LEU A 250 -20.93 11.68 -12.25
CA LEU A 250 -22.05 11.20 -11.45
C LEU A 250 -22.49 9.79 -11.87
N LYS A 251 -22.52 9.53 -13.18
CA LYS A 251 -22.81 8.20 -13.73
C LYS A 251 -21.73 7.20 -13.31
N ARG A 252 -20.46 7.55 -13.51
CA ARG A 252 -19.32 6.70 -13.08
C ARG A 252 -19.37 6.37 -11.59
N ALA A 253 -19.72 7.33 -10.73
CA ALA A 253 -19.86 7.09 -9.30
C ALA A 253 -20.95 6.04 -8.99
N LEU A 254 -22.07 6.06 -9.71
CA LEU A 254 -23.12 5.06 -9.54
C LEU A 254 -22.74 3.70 -10.14
N GLU A 255 -21.99 3.68 -11.25
CA GLU A 255 -21.52 2.45 -11.89
C GLU A 255 -20.53 1.66 -11.03
N LEU A 256 -19.81 2.31 -10.10
CA LEU A 256 -18.96 1.62 -9.11
C LEU A 256 -19.77 0.60 -8.30
N ALA A 257 -21.07 0.82 -8.04
CA ALA A 257 -21.90 -0.15 -7.32
C ALA A 257 -22.05 -1.46 -8.11
N ASN A 258 -22.08 -1.40 -9.43
CA ASN A 258 -22.12 -2.59 -10.29
C ASN A 258 -20.79 -3.35 -10.20
N ILE A 259 -19.65 -2.65 -10.20
CA ILE A 259 -18.33 -3.26 -10.05
C ILE A 259 -18.20 -3.96 -8.69
N VAL A 260 -18.65 -3.31 -7.61
CA VAL A 260 -18.64 -3.88 -6.26
C VAL A 260 -19.50 -5.14 -6.16
N ALA A 261 -20.70 -5.11 -6.77
CA ALA A 261 -21.64 -6.24 -6.76
C ALA A 261 -21.29 -7.35 -7.76
N ASP A 262 -20.29 -7.15 -8.63
CA ASP A 262 -19.95 -8.11 -9.67
C ASP A 262 -19.31 -9.38 -9.08
N SER A 263 -19.93 -10.53 -9.37
CA SER A 263 -19.47 -11.84 -8.87
C SER A 263 -18.15 -12.30 -9.46
N ARG A 264 -17.69 -11.69 -10.55
CA ARG A 264 -16.37 -11.97 -11.14
C ARG A 264 -15.24 -11.49 -10.25
N TYR A 265 -15.41 -10.33 -9.61
CA TYR A 265 -14.38 -9.68 -8.79
C TYR A 265 -14.59 -9.90 -7.30
N LYS A 266 -15.83 -10.22 -6.88
CA LYS A 266 -16.22 -10.52 -5.49
C LYS A 266 -15.81 -9.43 -4.47
N LEU A 267 -15.74 -8.18 -4.92
CA LEU A 267 -15.30 -7.06 -4.06
C LEU A 267 -16.25 -6.82 -2.88
N TYR A 268 -17.52 -7.26 -2.99
CA TYR A 268 -18.46 -7.23 -1.89
C TYR A 268 -17.96 -8.01 -0.66
N ASP A 269 -17.16 -9.07 -0.83
CA ASP A 269 -16.60 -9.85 0.28
C ASP A 269 -15.59 -9.03 1.11
N ASP A 270 -14.88 -8.08 0.48
CA ASP A 270 -13.93 -7.19 1.16
C ASP A 270 -14.65 -6.19 2.09
N PHE A 271 -15.96 -5.99 1.93
CA PHE A 271 -16.78 -5.18 2.83
C PHE A 271 -17.32 -5.95 4.05
N LEU A 272 -17.25 -7.29 4.05
CA LEU A 272 -17.93 -8.15 5.04
C LEU A 272 -17.16 -8.36 6.36
N HIS A 273 -16.22 -7.47 6.72
CA HIS A 273 -15.56 -7.58 8.02
C HIS A 273 -16.55 -7.38 9.19
N LEU A 274 -16.25 -8.00 10.34
CA LEU A 274 -17.09 -8.12 11.55
C LEU A 274 -17.76 -6.81 12.02
N ASP A 275 -17.19 -5.66 11.68
CA ASP A 275 -17.72 -4.35 12.08
C ASP A 275 -18.88 -3.87 11.19
N GLY A 276 -19.06 -4.41 9.97
CA GLY A 276 -20.18 -4.15 9.05
C GLY A 276 -20.38 -2.70 8.57
N ARG A 277 -19.63 -1.74 9.12
CA ARG A 277 -19.86 -0.29 8.92
C ARG A 277 -19.54 0.21 7.51
N ARG A 278 -18.54 -0.39 6.85
CA ARG A 278 -18.02 0.12 5.57
C ARG A 278 -18.99 -0.02 4.42
N LEU A 279 -19.79 -1.10 4.38
CA LEU A 279 -20.82 -1.24 3.34
C LEU A 279 -21.92 -0.19 3.52
N GLY A 280 -22.34 0.06 4.76
CA GLY A 280 -23.30 1.12 5.07
C GLY A 280 -22.80 2.50 4.64
N GLU A 281 -21.55 2.84 4.96
CA GLU A 281 -20.91 4.09 4.53
C GLU A 281 -20.89 4.25 3.00
N TYR A 282 -20.57 3.18 2.28
CA TYR A 282 -20.59 3.20 0.82
C TYR A 282 -22.00 3.34 0.25
N LEU A 283 -22.98 2.60 0.77
CA LEU A 283 -24.37 2.72 0.35
C LEU A 283 -24.95 4.11 0.64
N ASP A 284 -24.54 4.76 1.73
CA ASP A 284 -24.90 6.16 2.00
C ASP A 284 -24.28 7.14 0.99
N ALA A 285 -23.08 6.84 0.47
CA ALA A 285 -22.46 7.61 -0.61
C ALA A 285 -23.20 7.40 -1.95
N VAL A 286 -23.59 6.16 -2.26
CA VAL A 286 -24.41 5.82 -3.43
C VAL A 286 -25.76 6.53 -3.35
N ARG A 287 -26.43 6.50 -2.19
CA ARG A 287 -27.71 7.21 -1.95
C ARG A 287 -27.59 8.69 -2.27
N ARG A 288 -26.51 9.35 -1.82
CA ARG A 288 -26.26 10.77 -2.09
C ARG A 288 -26.06 11.06 -3.59
N ALA A 289 -25.35 10.18 -4.31
CA ALA A 289 -25.20 10.27 -5.76
C ALA A 289 -26.55 10.11 -6.48
N THR A 290 -27.37 9.13 -6.08
CA THR A 290 -28.70 8.91 -6.65
C THR A 290 -29.61 10.13 -6.44
N ILE A 291 -29.64 10.71 -5.24
CA ILE A 291 -30.42 11.91 -4.95
C ILE A 291 -29.98 13.07 -5.84
N ALA A 292 -28.67 13.31 -5.98
CA ALA A 292 -28.15 14.40 -6.79
C ALA A 292 -28.58 14.32 -8.25
N GLY A 293 -28.67 13.12 -8.83
CA GLY A 293 -29.13 13.00 -10.21
C GLY A 293 -30.65 13.10 -10.40
N LEU A 294 -31.43 13.11 -9.30
CA LEU A 294 -32.85 13.44 -9.32
C LEU A 294 -33.13 14.95 -9.23
N GLU A 295 -32.14 15.77 -8.84
CA GLU A 295 -32.29 17.24 -8.67
C GLU A 295 -32.71 17.96 -9.97
N GLY A 296 -32.54 17.32 -11.14
CA GLY A 296 -33.06 17.79 -12.44
C GLY A 296 -34.55 17.54 -12.69
N GLY A 297 -35.33 17.09 -11.69
CA GLY A 297 -36.78 16.90 -11.80
C GLY A 297 -37.23 15.56 -12.39
N GLY A 298 -36.34 14.56 -12.46
CA GLY A 298 -36.67 13.20 -12.87
C GLY A 298 -37.27 12.38 -11.73
N SER A 299 -38.17 11.44 -12.04
CA SER A 299 -38.70 10.46 -11.08
C SER A 299 -37.97 9.12 -11.11
N ASP A 300 -37.13 8.89 -12.12
CA ASP A 300 -36.38 7.65 -12.32
C ASP A 300 -34.93 7.81 -11.81
N PRO A 301 -34.55 7.14 -10.71
CA PRO A 301 -33.20 7.19 -10.15
C PRO A 301 -32.15 6.53 -11.04
N PHE A 302 -32.54 5.69 -12.00
CA PHE A 302 -31.63 4.98 -12.88
C PHE A 302 -31.40 5.68 -14.22
N LYS A 303 -32.15 6.75 -14.50
CA LYS A 303 -32.00 7.53 -15.73
C LYS A 303 -30.56 7.97 -15.97
N ILE A 304 -29.82 8.30 -14.91
CA ILE A 304 -28.42 8.76 -14.95
C ILE A 304 -27.49 7.68 -15.52
N ILE A 305 -27.79 6.40 -15.27
CA ILE A 305 -26.97 5.26 -15.72
C ILE A 305 -27.38 4.85 -17.15
N LEU A 306 -28.66 5.03 -17.50
CA LEU A 306 -29.22 4.66 -18.80
C LEU A 306 -28.98 5.71 -19.90
N SER A 307 -28.72 6.97 -19.53
CA SER A 307 -28.31 8.05 -20.42
C SER A 307 -26.83 8.00 -20.77
#